data_AF-A0A2V5VNH7-F1
#
_entry.id   AF-A0A2V5VNH7-F1
#
_cell.length_a   1.000
_cell.length_b   1.000
_cell.length_c   1.000
_cell.angle_alpha   90.00
_cell.angle_beta   90.00
_cell.angle_gamma   90.00
#
_symmetry.space_group_name_H-M   'P 1'
#
loop_
_entity.id
_entity.type
_entity.pdbx_description
1 polymer ?
#
loop_
_entity_poly.entity_id
_entity_poly.type
_entity_poly.pdbx_seq_one_letter_code
_entity_poly.pdbx_strand_id
1 'polypeptide(L)'
;MSHESHAAVLDRESATSEFFSDVVAGLSSEPRTLPCKYFYDARGAALFQKICELPEYYITRTEIDILDRHRAEIAAHLGANIELIGLGTGAGTKTRILIEALEKPAVYIPVDISEKQLRQSTGLFRQIFPTLEILPVCADYLQPFDLPSPRHKAARNIVYFPGSTIGNFDPIGATEFLQRVVDFCGRGGGLLIGVDLQKDRHVIEAAYNDKAGVTAQFNLNLLVRANRELGAD
;
A
#
# COMPACT_ATOMS: atom_id res chain seq x y z
N MET A 1 -25.72 20.91 -11.45
CA MET A 1 -25.96 20.13 -10.22
C MET A 1 -24.68 19.40 -9.90
N SER A 2 -23.95 19.94 -8.93
CA SER A 2 -22.61 19.51 -8.51
C SER A 2 -22.70 18.22 -7.71
N HIS A 3 -22.17 17.13 -8.26
CA HIS A 3 -21.89 15.91 -7.50
C HIS A 3 -20.53 16.10 -6.81
N GLU A 4 -20.54 16.61 -5.58
CA GLU A 4 -19.42 16.44 -4.66
C GLU A 4 -19.39 14.97 -4.25
N SER A 5 -18.33 14.27 -4.62
CA SER A 5 -18.01 12.94 -4.12
C SER A 5 -17.73 13.06 -2.62
N HIS A 6 -18.65 12.57 -1.79
CA HIS A 6 -18.36 12.31 -0.38
C HIS A 6 -17.22 11.29 -0.33
N ALA A 7 -16.00 11.77 -0.12
CA ALA A 7 -14.96 10.93 0.46
C ALA A 7 -15.56 10.42 1.78
N ALA A 8 -15.65 9.10 1.93
CA ALA A 8 -15.97 8.48 3.20
C ALA A 8 -14.87 8.89 4.18
N VAL A 9 -15.13 9.95 4.95
CA VAL A 9 -14.28 10.38 6.05
C VAL A 9 -14.39 9.27 7.08
N LEU A 10 -13.37 8.42 7.18
CA LEU A 10 -13.24 7.49 8.29
C LEU A 10 -13.36 8.30 9.59
N ASP A 11 -14.31 7.90 10.43
CA ASP A 11 -14.59 8.56 11.69
C ASP A 11 -13.35 8.49 12.60
N ARG A 12 -12.73 9.64 12.85
CA ARG A 12 -11.43 9.74 13.52
C ARG A 12 -11.48 9.22 14.97
N GLU A 13 -12.66 9.25 15.59
CA GLU A 13 -12.91 8.66 16.91
C GLU A 13 -12.89 7.13 16.89
N SER A 14 -13.46 6.52 15.84
CA SER A 14 -13.44 5.05 15.66
C SER A 14 -12.00 4.54 15.48
N ALA A 15 -11.18 5.22 14.67
CA ALA A 15 -9.78 4.85 14.47
C ALA A 15 -8.92 4.99 15.73
N THR A 16 -9.22 5.95 16.61
CA THR A 16 -8.50 6.13 17.89
C THR A 16 -8.87 5.04 18.90
N SER A 17 -10.15 4.65 18.93
CA SER A 17 -10.66 3.55 19.77
C SER A 17 -10.05 2.20 19.38
N GLU A 18 -9.97 1.91 18.06
CA GLU A 18 -9.34 0.70 17.55
C GLU A 18 -7.84 0.65 17.92
N PHE A 19 -7.11 1.76 17.70
CA PHE A 19 -5.69 1.82 18.03
C PHE A 19 -5.44 1.59 19.52
N PHE A 20 -6.24 2.20 20.40
CA PHE A 20 -6.14 1.97 21.84
C PHE A 20 -6.35 0.49 22.20
N SER A 21 -7.41 -0.13 21.68
CA SER A 21 -7.72 -1.54 21.92
C SER A 21 -6.59 -2.46 21.49
N ASP A 22 -6.04 -2.26 20.29
CA ASP A 22 -4.95 -3.07 19.76
C ASP A 22 -3.66 -2.91 20.56
N VAL A 23 -3.36 -1.68 21.01
CA VAL A 23 -2.19 -1.42 21.85
C VAL A 23 -2.32 -2.12 23.20
N VAL A 24 -3.48 -2.02 23.85
CA VAL A 24 -3.73 -2.71 25.13
C VAL A 24 -3.63 -4.23 24.96
N ALA A 25 -4.30 -4.79 23.96
CA ALA A 25 -4.28 -6.23 23.70
C ALA A 25 -2.85 -6.74 23.42
N GLY A 26 -2.12 -6.03 22.55
CA GLY A 26 -0.79 -6.41 22.12
C GLY A 26 0.31 -6.24 23.18
N LEU A 27 0.21 -5.23 24.05
CA LEU A 27 1.14 -5.04 25.17
C LEU A 27 0.82 -5.93 26.37
N SER A 28 -0.41 -6.44 26.46
CA SER A 28 -0.85 -7.40 27.49
C SER A 28 -0.58 -8.86 27.13
N SER A 29 -0.17 -9.18 25.90
CA SER A 29 0.12 -10.54 25.46
C SER A 29 1.55 -11.00 25.77
N GLU A 30 1.78 -12.32 25.72
CA GLU A 30 3.10 -12.94 25.75
C GLU A 30 3.30 -13.86 24.54
N PRO A 31 4.24 -13.54 23.63
CA PRO A 31 5.07 -12.33 23.59
C PRO A 31 4.25 -11.06 23.28
N ARG A 32 4.76 -9.89 23.69
CA ARG A 32 4.17 -8.60 23.35
C ARG A 32 4.33 -8.32 21.85
N THR A 33 3.30 -7.78 21.23
CA THR A 33 3.30 -7.46 19.80
C THR A 33 2.45 -6.22 19.53
N LEU A 34 2.73 -5.50 18.45
CA LEU A 34 1.90 -4.39 17.98
C LEU A 34 1.72 -4.51 16.46
N PRO A 35 0.50 -4.30 15.93
CA PRO A 35 0.26 -4.40 14.49
C PRO A 35 1.07 -3.39 13.68
N CYS A 36 1.74 -3.86 12.63
CA CYS A 36 2.61 -3.03 11.79
C CYS A 36 1.86 -1.92 11.03
N LYS A 37 0.53 -2.03 10.87
CA LYS A 37 -0.30 -0.97 10.26
C LYS A 37 -0.17 0.37 10.99
N TYR A 38 0.15 0.33 12.30
CA TYR A 38 0.31 1.54 13.10
C TYR A 38 1.63 2.29 12.88
N PHE A 39 2.59 1.71 12.17
CA PHE A 39 3.81 2.43 11.77
C PHE A 39 3.51 3.63 10.86
N TYR A 40 2.44 3.58 10.06
CA TYR A 40 2.23 4.48 8.93
C TYR A 40 1.40 5.74 9.24
N ASP A 41 1.65 6.37 10.40
CA ASP A 41 1.22 7.77 10.57
C ASP A 41 2.01 8.70 9.62
N ALA A 42 1.68 9.99 9.58
CA ALA A 42 2.32 10.93 8.66
C ALA A 42 3.86 10.96 8.79
N ARG A 43 4.40 10.74 10.00
CA ARG A 43 5.84 10.69 10.25
C ARG A 43 6.44 9.36 9.81
N GLY A 44 5.79 8.25 10.15
CA GLY A 44 6.26 6.92 9.78
C GLY A 44 6.22 6.69 8.28
N ALA A 45 5.21 7.19 7.56
CA ALA A 45 5.19 7.19 6.10
C ALA A 45 6.39 7.93 5.50
N ALA A 46 6.77 9.09 6.07
CA ALA A 46 7.95 9.84 5.63
C ALA A 46 9.27 9.11 5.97
N LEU A 47 9.34 8.42 7.11
CA LEU A 47 10.49 7.57 7.46
C LEU A 47 10.61 6.38 6.51
N PHE A 48 9.50 5.73 6.16
CA PHE A 48 9.48 4.63 5.20
C PHE A 48 9.93 5.07 3.79
N GLN A 49 9.56 6.28 3.36
CA GLN A 49 10.10 6.85 2.11
C GLN A 49 11.62 6.98 2.15
N LYS A 50 12.19 7.41 3.29
CA LYS A 50 13.65 7.45 3.46
C LYS A 50 14.26 6.04 3.47
N ILE A 51 13.60 5.06 4.09
CA ILE A 51 14.05 3.65 4.06
C ILE A 51 14.19 3.16 2.62
N CYS A 52 13.21 3.45 1.77
CA CYS A 52 13.24 3.10 0.35
C CYS A 52 14.44 3.65 -0.43
N GLU A 53 15.11 4.70 0.08
CA GLU A 53 16.28 5.34 -0.54
C GLU A 53 17.62 4.82 0.01
N LEU A 54 17.59 4.02 1.08
CA LEU A 54 18.81 3.53 1.74
C LEU A 54 19.58 2.54 0.84
N PRO A 55 20.92 2.57 0.88
CA PRO A 55 21.73 1.63 0.13
C PRO A 55 21.50 0.18 0.60
N GLU A 56 21.22 -0.04 1.88
CA GLU A 56 20.93 -1.38 2.41
C GLU A 56 19.55 -1.92 1.97
N TYR A 57 18.54 -1.04 1.83
CA TYR A 57 17.17 -1.46 1.52
C TYR A 57 16.95 -1.67 0.00
N TYR A 58 17.27 -2.87 -0.46
CA TYR A 58 17.27 -3.20 -1.89
C TYR A 58 15.89 -3.37 -2.54
N ILE A 59 14.87 -3.67 -1.75
CA ILE A 59 13.56 -4.13 -2.24
C ILE A 59 12.98 -3.13 -3.25
N THR A 60 12.93 -1.85 -2.89
CA THR A 60 12.33 -0.81 -3.74
C THR A 60 13.05 -0.64 -5.07
N ARG A 61 14.38 -0.51 -5.06
CA ARG A 61 15.17 -0.32 -6.30
C ARG A 61 15.15 -1.56 -7.20
N THR A 62 15.16 -2.76 -6.62
CA THR A 62 15.09 -4.01 -7.37
C THR A 62 13.73 -4.16 -8.04
N GLU A 63 12.63 -3.83 -7.35
CA GLU A 63 11.30 -3.90 -7.93
C GLU A 63 11.08 -2.84 -9.03
N ILE A 64 11.62 -1.63 -8.85
CA ILE A 64 11.62 -0.59 -9.90
C ILE A 64 12.36 -1.08 -11.14
N ASP A 65 13.56 -1.67 -10.98
CA ASP A 65 14.35 -2.18 -12.09
C ASP A 65 13.63 -3.33 -12.83
N ILE A 66 12.94 -4.22 -12.11
CA ILE A 66 12.10 -5.26 -12.72
C ILE A 66 10.96 -4.63 -13.53
N LEU A 67 10.24 -3.66 -12.96
CA LEU A 67 9.17 -2.96 -13.67
C LEU A 67 9.71 -2.26 -14.91
N ASP A 68 10.82 -1.53 -14.83
CA ASP A 68 11.37 -0.82 -15.98
C ASP A 68 11.80 -1.76 -17.11
N ARG A 69 12.43 -2.90 -16.77
CA ARG A 69 12.87 -3.90 -17.76
C ARG A 69 11.72 -4.65 -18.41
N HIS A 70 10.66 -4.93 -17.65
CA HIS A 70 9.58 -5.83 -18.08
C HIS A 70 8.21 -5.14 -18.26
N ARG A 71 8.10 -3.82 -18.14
CA ARG A 71 6.80 -3.10 -18.16
C ARG A 71 5.93 -3.42 -19.38
N ALA A 72 6.53 -3.58 -20.56
CA ALA A 72 5.78 -3.89 -21.78
C ALA A 72 5.20 -5.31 -21.75
N GLU A 73 5.99 -6.29 -21.29
CA GLU A 73 5.57 -7.68 -21.13
C GLU A 73 4.49 -7.80 -20.05
N ILE A 74 4.71 -7.16 -18.89
CA ILE A 74 3.73 -7.09 -17.81
C ILE A 74 2.42 -6.50 -18.33
N ALA A 75 2.46 -5.33 -18.99
CA ALA A 75 1.27 -4.68 -19.53
C ALA A 75 0.54 -5.56 -20.55
N ALA A 76 1.25 -6.27 -21.43
CA ALA A 76 0.64 -7.21 -22.38
C ALA A 76 -0.11 -8.34 -21.67
N HIS A 77 0.46 -8.90 -20.58
CA HIS A 77 -0.21 -9.91 -19.76
C HIS A 77 -1.39 -9.35 -18.96
N LEU A 78 -1.32 -8.09 -18.54
CA LEU A 78 -2.44 -7.39 -17.90
C LEU A 78 -3.57 -7.06 -18.90
N GLY A 79 -3.25 -6.89 -20.18
CA GLY A 79 -4.21 -6.58 -21.23
C GLY A 79 -4.67 -5.13 -21.23
N ALA A 80 -5.47 -4.78 -22.24
CA ALA A 80 -6.01 -3.44 -22.43
C ALA A 80 -7.29 -3.19 -21.62
N ASN A 81 -7.64 -1.92 -21.43
CA ASN A 81 -8.92 -1.50 -20.83
C ASN A 81 -9.19 -2.12 -19.44
N ILE A 82 -8.16 -2.19 -18.59
CA ILE A 82 -8.28 -2.76 -17.24
C ILE A 82 -8.73 -1.73 -16.20
N GLU A 83 -9.36 -2.22 -15.14
CA GLU A 83 -9.45 -1.52 -13.85
C GLU A 83 -8.23 -1.90 -13.02
N LEU A 84 -7.37 -0.93 -12.70
CA LEU A 84 -6.19 -1.16 -11.88
C LEU A 84 -6.47 -0.74 -10.43
N ILE A 85 -6.53 -1.70 -9.52
CA ILE A 85 -6.74 -1.50 -8.08
C ILE A 85 -5.39 -1.58 -7.37
N GLY A 86 -4.86 -0.45 -6.92
CA GLY A 86 -3.54 -0.39 -6.28
C GLY A 86 -3.66 -0.39 -4.76
N LEU A 87 -3.35 -1.51 -4.10
CA LEU A 87 -3.40 -1.62 -2.64
C LEU A 87 -2.06 -1.21 -2.02
N GLY A 88 -2.07 -0.21 -1.13
CA GLY A 88 -0.86 0.23 -0.41
C GLY A 88 0.26 0.71 -1.32
N THR A 89 -0.07 1.47 -2.38
CA THR A 89 0.89 1.83 -3.44
C THR A 89 1.84 2.98 -3.07
N GLY A 90 1.67 3.59 -1.90
CA GLY A 90 2.61 4.54 -1.33
C GLY A 90 2.83 5.78 -2.21
N ALA A 91 4.11 6.16 -2.42
CA ALA A 91 4.48 7.37 -3.17
C ALA A 91 4.16 7.31 -4.68
N GLY A 92 3.78 6.13 -5.20
CA GLY A 92 3.30 5.98 -6.57
C GLY A 92 4.39 5.80 -7.65
N THR A 93 5.69 5.93 -7.35
CA THR A 93 6.76 5.78 -8.37
C THR A 93 6.63 4.48 -9.18
N LYS A 94 6.45 3.35 -8.50
CA LYS A 94 6.26 2.04 -9.15
C LYS A 94 4.96 1.96 -9.95
N THR A 95 3.87 2.48 -9.39
CA THR A 95 2.57 2.51 -10.06
C THR A 95 2.61 3.36 -11.33
N ARG A 96 3.36 4.47 -11.32
CA ARG A 96 3.55 5.31 -12.50
C ARG A 96 4.19 4.53 -13.65
N ILE A 97 5.29 3.81 -13.39
CA ILE A 97 5.98 2.98 -14.39
C ILE A 97 5.01 1.96 -15.00
N LEU A 98 4.18 1.34 -14.15
CA LEU A 98 3.18 0.38 -14.60
C LEU A 98 2.11 1.05 -15.48
N ILE A 99 1.49 2.14 -15.02
CA ILE A 99 0.43 2.85 -15.76
C ILE A 99 0.93 3.39 -17.10
N GLU A 100 2.16 3.90 -17.17
CA GLU A 100 2.77 4.38 -18.42
C GLU A 100 2.89 3.27 -19.50
N ALA A 101 2.93 2.00 -19.09
CA ALA A 101 3.00 0.87 -20.02
C ALA A 101 1.62 0.28 -20.36
N LEU A 102 0.56 0.57 -19.59
CA LEU A 102 -0.76 0.00 -19.81
C LEU A 102 -1.42 0.53 -21.09
N GLU A 103 -2.06 -0.38 -21.84
CA GLU A 103 -2.84 -0.01 -23.02
C GLU A 103 -4.22 0.51 -22.62
N LYS A 104 -4.34 1.84 -22.51
CA LYS A 104 -5.60 2.56 -22.24
C LYS A 104 -6.36 1.95 -21.03
N PRO A 105 -5.79 1.98 -19.82
CA PRO A 105 -6.52 1.53 -18.64
C PRO A 105 -7.82 2.33 -18.46
N ALA A 106 -8.89 1.65 -18.06
CA ALA A 106 -10.21 2.25 -17.88
C ALA A 106 -10.24 3.20 -16.67
N VAL A 107 -9.62 2.76 -15.57
CA VAL A 107 -9.59 3.47 -14.28
C VAL A 107 -8.40 2.99 -13.45
N TYR A 108 -7.86 3.90 -12.62
CA TYR A 108 -6.94 3.58 -11.54
C TYR A 108 -7.59 3.89 -10.18
N ILE A 109 -7.64 2.90 -9.29
CA ILE A 109 -8.20 3.01 -7.94
C ILE A 109 -7.05 2.84 -6.94
N PRO A 110 -6.39 3.92 -6.50
CA PRO A 110 -5.43 3.84 -5.40
C PRO A 110 -6.15 3.65 -4.07
N VAL A 111 -5.74 2.65 -3.29
CA VAL A 111 -6.23 2.37 -1.94
C VAL A 111 -5.07 2.51 -0.95
N ASP A 112 -5.24 3.36 0.07
CA ASP A 112 -4.23 3.56 1.11
C ASP A 112 -4.89 3.96 2.43
N ILE A 113 -4.30 3.58 3.57
CA ILE A 113 -4.78 3.98 4.91
C ILE A 113 -4.39 5.43 5.23
N SER A 114 -3.34 5.95 4.58
CA SER A 114 -2.84 7.31 4.78
C SER A 114 -3.55 8.28 3.84
N GLU A 115 -4.57 8.98 4.35
CA GLU A 115 -5.32 9.99 3.60
C GLU A 115 -4.40 11.06 2.98
N LYS A 116 -3.40 11.51 3.74
CA LYS A 116 -2.43 12.51 3.27
C LYS A 116 -1.64 12.01 2.07
N GLN A 117 -1.12 10.78 2.14
CA GLN A 117 -0.32 10.21 1.06
C GLN A 117 -1.19 9.94 -0.17
N LEU A 118 -2.40 9.44 0.03
CA LEU A 118 -3.38 9.20 -1.02
C LEU A 118 -3.75 10.51 -1.76
N ARG A 119 -4.00 11.60 -1.03
CA ARG A 119 -4.28 12.92 -1.63
C ARG A 119 -3.10 13.44 -2.45
N GLN A 120 -1.88 13.31 -1.93
CA GLN A 120 -0.66 13.76 -2.61
C GLN A 120 -0.39 12.95 -3.89
N SER A 121 -0.41 11.62 -3.81
CA SER A 121 -0.16 10.76 -4.98
C SER A 121 -1.25 10.91 -6.03
N THR A 122 -2.52 10.98 -5.63
CA THR A 122 -3.64 11.23 -6.56
C THR A 122 -3.54 12.57 -7.27
N GLY A 123 -3.16 13.64 -6.54
CA GLY A 123 -2.96 14.97 -7.12
C GLY A 123 -1.88 14.96 -8.21
N LEU A 124 -0.75 14.30 -7.95
CA LEU A 124 0.32 14.11 -8.93
C LEU A 124 -0.16 13.27 -10.13
N PHE A 125 -0.84 12.16 -9.89
CA PHE A 125 -1.27 11.26 -10.97
C PHE A 125 -2.30 11.90 -11.89
N ARG A 126 -3.19 12.76 -11.38
CA ARG A 126 -4.12 13.53 -12.22
C ARG A 126 -3.41 14.53 -13.14
N GLN A 127 -2.24 15.02 -12.75
CA GLN A 127 -1.42 15.88 -13.61
C GLN A 127 -0.68 15.07 -14.68
N ILE A 128 -0.15 13.90 -14.31
CA ILE A 128 0.61 13.02 -15.23
C ILE A 128 -0.33 12.33 -16.23
N PHE A 129 -1.52 11.91 -15.79
CA PHE A 129 -2.50 11.15 -16.57
C PHE A 129 -3.86 11.86 -16.61
N PRO A 130 -3.98 13.03 -17.26
CA PRO A 130 -5.19 13.86 -17.21
C PRO A 130 -6.44 13.20 -17.82
N THR A 131 -6.26 12.18 -18.67
CA THR A 131 -7.36 11.44 -19.30
C THR A 131 -7.73 10.17 -18.55
N LEU A 132 -6.91 9.71 -17.59
CA LEU A 132 -7.18 8.51 -16.82
C LEU A 132 -8.15 8.85 -15.68
N GLU A 133 -9.21 8.06 -15.54
CA GLU A 133 -10.06 8.14 -14.37
C GLU A 133 -9.30 7.66 -13.13
N ILE A 134 -9.26 8.48 -12.08
CA ILE A 134 -8.58 8.14 -10.82
C ILE A 134 -9.52 8.33 -9.65
N LEU A 135 -9.86 7.23 -8.98
CA LEU A 135 -10.85 7.14 -7.90
C LEU A 135 -10.14 6.70 -6.60
N PRO A 136 -9.62 7.63 -5.78
CA PRO A 136 -8.92 7.28 -4.55
C PRO A 136 -9.86 6.75 -3.47
N VAL A 137 -9.42 5.72 -2.74
CA VAL A 137 -10.12 5.14 -1.58
C VAL A 137 -9.22 5.18 -0.36
N CYS A 138 -9.64 5.89 0.69
CA CYS A 138 -8.94 5.90 1.97
C CYS A 138 -9.51 4.78 2.84
N ALA A 139 -8.78 3.67 2.96
CA ALA A 139 -9.25 2.49 3.68
C ALA A 139 -8.09 1.64 4.20
N ASP A 140 -8.32 0.96 5.32
CA ASP A 140 -7.52 -0.20 5.70
C ASP A 140 -7.93 -1.37 4.78
N TYR A 141 -7.10 -1.70 3.79
CA TYR A 141 -7.39 -2.78 2.85
C TYR A 141 -7.38 -4.19 3.47
N LEU A 142 -7.08 -4.30 4.77
CA LEU A 142 -7.25 -5.52 5.55
C LEU A 142 -8.66 -5.69 6.09
N GLN A 143 -9.45 -4.62 6.10
CA GLN A 143 -10.85 -4.62 6.48
C GLN A 143 -11.74 -4.65 5.24
N PRO A 144 -13.02 -5.05 5.35
CA PRO A 144 -13.98 -4.89 4.26
C PRO A 144 -14.13 -3.41 3.87
N PHE A 145 -14.07 -3.13 2.57
CA PHE A 145 -14.35 -1.81 2.00
C PHE A 145 -14.93 -1.95 0.60
N ASP A 146 -15.70 -0.94 0.18
CA ASP A 146 -16.31 -0.90 -1.15
C ASP A 146 -15.42 -0.15 -2.15
N LEU A 147 -15.33 -0.68 -3.37
CA LEU A 147 -14.70 0.02 -4.48
C LEU A 147 -15.73 0.95 -5.16
N PRO A 148 -15.31 2.16 -5.57
CA PRO A 148 -16.17 3.06 -6.30
C PRO A 148 -16.47 2.51 -7.71
N SER A 149 -17.65 2.80 -8.24
CA SER A 149 -18.00 2.41 -9.61
C SER A 149 -17.35 3.34 -10.64
N PRO A 150 -16.52 2.83 -11.56
CA PRO A 150 -15.93 3.64 -12.62
C PRO A 150 -16.96 4.07 -13.67
N ARG A 151 -16.66 5.16 -14.40
CA ARG A 151 -17.50 5.64 -15.52
C ARG A 151 -17.48 4.69 -16.71
N HIS A 152 -16.35 4.02 -16.93
CA HIS A 152 -16.15 3.10 -18.04
C HIS A 152 -16.05 1.67 -17.54
N LYS A 153 -16.73 0.75 -18.24
CA LYS A 153 -16.64 -0.67 -17.93
C LYS A 153 -15.28 -1.21 -18.33
N ALA A 154 -14.53 -1.70 -17.34
CA ALA A 154 -13.28 -2.40 -17.57
C ALA A 154 -13.51 -3.80 -18.19
N ALA A 155 -12.51 -4.28 -18.91
CA ALA A 155 -12.50 -5.64 -19.45
C ALA A 155 -12.18 -6.69 -18.36
N ARG A 156 -11.34 -6.33 -17.39
CA ARG A 156 -10.92 -7.15 -16.25
C ARG A 156 -10.43 -6.26 -15.10
N ASN A 157 -10.52 -6.78 -13.89
CA ASN A 157 -10.01 -6.12 -12.70
C ASN A 157 -8.62 -6.68 -12.37
N ILE A 158 -7.67 -5.79 -12.14
CA ILE A 158 -6.31 -6.12 -11.78
C ILE A 158 -5.98 -5.52 -10.43
N VAL A 159 -5.74 -6.39 -9.45
CA VAL A 159 -5.16 -5.96 -8.18
C VAL A 159 -3.66 -5.87 -8.34
N TYR A 160 -3.10 -4.73 -7.95
CA TYR A 160 -1.67 -4.47 -7.90
C TYR A 160 -1.22 -4.30 -6.45
N PHE A 161 -0.33 -5.19 -6.00
CA PHE A 161 0.16 -5.23 -4.63
C PHE A 161 1.70 -5.34 -4.59
N PRO A 162 2.42 -4.21 -4.73
CA PRO A 162 3.87 -4.21 -4.83
C PRO A 162 4.58 -4.15 -3.48
N GLY A 163 5.91 -4.21 -3.51
CA GLY A 163 6.78 -3.88 -2.38
C GLY A 163 7.00 -5.00 -1.38
N SER A 164 6.60 -6.23 -1.71
CA SER A 164 6.64 -7.37 -0.79
C SER A 164 5.88 -7.14 0.52
N THR A 165 4.87 -6.26 0.50
CA THR A 165 3.99 -5.97 1.66
C THR A 165 3.23 -7.20 2.13
N ILE A 166 3.03 -8.19 1.24
CA ILE A 166 2.51 -9.52 1.60
C ILE A 166 3.36 -10.23 2.66
N GLY A 167 4.66 -9.92 2.74
CA GLY A 167 5.57 -10.47 3.75
C GLY A 167 5.33 -9.94 5.17
N ASN A 168 4.45 -8.95 5.35
CA ASN A 168 4.05 -8.47 6.67
C ASN A 168 3.00 -9.36 7.35
N PHE A 169 2.43 -10.34 6.63
CA PHE A 169 1.46 -11.27 7.18
C PHE A 169 2.14 -12.60 7.54
N ASP A 170 1.62 -13.25 8.58
CA ASP A 170 1.82 -14.68 8.74
C ASP A 170 1.08 -15.44 7.61
N PRO A 171 1.34 -16.76 7.43
CA PRO A 171 0.71 -17.53 6.36
C PRO A 171 -0.83 -17.56 6.38
N ILE A 172 -1.46 -17.48 7.55
CA ILE A 172 -2.92 -17.47 7.68
C ILE A 172 -3.45 -16.12 7.21
N GLY A 173 -2.90 -15.02 7.74
CA GLY A 173 -3.28 -13.67 7.33
C GLY A 173 -3.02 -13.39 5.84
N ALA A 174 -1.94 -13.94 5.28
CA ALA A 174 -1.65 -13.85 3.85
C ALA A 174 -2.72 -14.59 3.03
N THR A 175 -3.15 -15.77 3.47
CA THR A 175 -4.19 -16.56 2.80
C THR A 175 -5.53 -15.84 2.81
N GLU A 176 -5.94 -15.30 3.97
CA GLU A 176 -7.17 -14.51 4.10
C GLU A 176 -7.14 -13.25 3.24
N PHE A 177 -6.00 -12.56 3.21
CA PHE A 177 -5.81 -11.40 2.34
C PHE A 177 -5.91 -11.78 0.86
N LEU A 178 -5.25 -12.85 0.43
CA LEU A 178 -5.31 -13.32 -0.96
C LEU A 178 -6.73 -13.76 -1.36
N GLN A 179 -7.52 -14.32 -0.43
CA GLN A 179 -8.92 -14.65 -0.67
C GLN A 179 -9.75 -13.39 -0.96
N ARG A 180 -9.53 -12.29 -0.21
CA ARG A 180 -10.17 -11.00 -0.50
C ARG A 180 -9.71 -10.42 -1.84
N VAL A 181 -8.44 -10.59 -2.19
CA VAL A 181 -7.92 -10.17 -3.50
C VAL A 181 -8.62 -10.89 -4.65
N VAL A 182 -8.95 -12.17 -4.50
CA VAL A 182 -9.76 -12.91 -5.48
C VAL A 182 -11.13 -12.25 -5.69
N ASP A 183 -11.77 -11.77 -4.62
CA ASP A 183 -13.07 -11.09 -4.71
C ASP A 183 -12.97 -9.78 -5.50
N PHE A 184 -11.91 -8.98 -5.28
CA PHE A 184 -11.66 -7.76 -6.06
C PHE A 184 -11.36 -8.04 -7.53
N CYS A 185 -10.62 -9.12 -7.83
CA CYS A 185 -10.31 -9.51 -9.20
C CYS A 185 -11.57 -9.98 -9.95
N GLY A 186 -12.48 -10.65 -9.26
CA GLY A 186 -13.63 -11.30 -9.88
C GLY A 186 -13.22 -12.32 -10.94
N ARG A 187 -14.20 -12.76 -11.74
CA ARG A 187 -13.97 -13.78 -12.77
C ARG A 187 -13.16 -13.18 -13.93
N GLY A 188 -11.99 -13.77 -14.20
CA GLY A 188 -11.12 -13.34 -15.31
C GLY A 188 -10.24 -12.12 -14.98
N GLY A 189 -10.25 -11.66 -13.72
CA GLY A 189 -9.29 -10.69 -13.23
C GLY A 189 -7.91 -11.29 -12.98
N GLY A 190 -7.04 -10.52 -12.33
CA GLY A 190 -5.70 -10.99 -11.99
C GLY A 190 -5.01 -10.18 -10.90
N LEU A 191 -3.94 -10.77 -10.37
CA LEU A 191 -3.09 -10.17 -9.35
C LEU A 191 -1.69 -9.96 -9.92
N LEU A 192 -1.19 -8.73 -9.85
CA LEU A 192 0.22 -8.41 -9.98
C LEU A 192 0.79 -8.13 -8.59
N ILE A 193 1.67 -9.00 -8.11
CA ILE A 193 2.21 -8.95 -6.74
C ILE A 193 3.74 -8.97 -6.76
N GLY A 194 4.34 -8.13 -5.92
CA GLY A 194 5.78 -8.16 -5.65
C GLY A 194 6.07 -9.03 -4.43
N VAL A 195 7.01 -9.96 -4.54
CA VAL A 195 7.44 -10.85 -3.44
C VAL A 195 8.96 -10.85 -3.37
N ASP A 196 9.51 -10.46 -2.22
CA ASP A 196 10.95 -10.57 -1.99
C ASP A 196 11.35 -12.02 -1.69
N LEU A 197 12.47 -12.45 -2.26
CA LEU A 197 12.93 -13.84 -2.21
C LEU A 197 13.99 -14.06 -1.13
N GLN A 198 14.11 -15.30 -0.66
CA GLN A 198 15.21 -15.69 0.23
C GLN A 198 16.57 -15.42 -0.44
N LYS A 199 17.50 -14.92 0.36
CA LYS A 199 18.88 -14.62 -0.04
C LYS A 199 19.78 -14.64 1.19
N ASP A 200 21.03 -14.21 1.03
CA ASP A 200 21.99 -14.12 2.12
C ASP A 200 21.41 -13.35 3.33
N ARG A 201 21.58 -13.93 4.51
CA ARG A 201 21.02 -13.41 5.76
C ARG A 201 21.53 -12.00 6.07
N HIS A 202 22.80 -11.70 5.82
CA HIS A 202 23.37 -10.40 6.12
C HIS A 202 22.80 -9.30 5.22
N VAL A 203 22.44 -9.63 3.97
CA VAL A 203 21.75 -8.70 3.07
C VAL A 203 20.36 -8.36 3.60
N ILE A 204 19.61 -9.36 4.08
CA ILE A 204 18.29 -9.16 4.67
C ILE A 204 18.42 -8.35 5.97
N GLU A 205 19.28 -8.75 6.89
CA GLU A 205 19.46 -8.04 8.17
C GLU A 205 19.89 -6.58 7.96
N ALA A 206 20.80 -6.30 7.03
CA ALA A 206 21.22 -4.94 6.73
C ALA A 206 20.06 -4.08 6.19
N ALA A 207 19.17 -4.65 5.38
CA ALA A 207 18.02 -3.93 4.85
C ALA A 207 17.07 -3.44 5.95
N TYR A 208 16.95 -4.17 7.07
CA TYR A 208 16.08 -3.80 8.19
C TYR A 208 16.83 -3.24 9.41
N ASN A 209 18.15 -3.09 9.31
CA ASN A 209 19.02 -2.56 10.36
C ASN A 209 20.12 -1.70 9.73
N ASP A 210 19.68 -0.66 9.02
CA ASP A 210 20.54 0.25 8.29
C ASP A 210 21.49 1.03 9.20
N LYS A 211 22.68 1.35 8.69
CA LYS A 211 23.71 2.08 9.46
C LYS A 211 23.30 3.51 9.82
N ALA A 212 22.37 4.09 9.07
CA ALA A 212 21.87 5.45 9.30
C ALA A 212 20.83 5.50 10.44
N GLY A 213 20.38 4.35 10.95
CA GLY A 213 19.40 4.26 12.04
C GLY A 213 18.00 4.74 11.66
N VAL A 214 17.67 4.82 10.36
CA VAL A 214 16.36 5.29 9.89
C VAL A 214 15.29 4.24 10.18
N THR A 215 15.58 2.96 9.98
CA THR A 215 14.65 1.86 10.31
C THR A 215 14.40 1.77 11.81
N ALA A 216 15.42 2.03 12.64
CA ALA A 216 15.25 2.12 14.08
C ALA A 216 14.30 3.26 14.48
N GLN A 217 14.43 4.44 13.85
CA GLN A 217 13.49 5.56 14.06
C GLN A 217 12.08 5.23 13.58
N PHE A 218 11.94 4.51 12.47
CA PHE A 218 10.65 4.04 11.96
C PHE A 218 9.97 3.08 12.94
N ASN A 219 10.72 2.10 13.46
CA ASN A 219 10.19 1.15 14.43
C ASN A 219 9.75 1.84 15.73
N LEU A 220 10.57 2.75 16.27
CA LEU A 220 10.25 3.49 17.49
C LEU A 220 9.13 4.53 17.31
N ASN A 221 8.84 4.94 16.07
CA ASN A 221 7.78 5.89 15.78
C ASN A 221 6.41 5.41 16.26
N LEU A 222 6.15 4.10 16.27
CA LEU A 222 4.91 3.53 16.76
C LEU A 222 4.71 3.87 18.26
N LEU A 223 5.76 3.76 19.07
CA LEU A 223 5.70 4.12 20.49
C LEU A 223 5.50 5.63 20.67
N VAL A 224 6.20 6.45 19.88
CA VAL A 224 6.00 7.91 19.88
C VAL A 224 4.56 8.28 19.52
N ARG A 225 3.97 7.57 18.57
CA ARG A 225 2.55 7.72 18.20
C ARG A 225 1.63 7.33 19.35
N ALA A 226 1.87 6.19 19.99
CA ALA A 226 1.09 5.75 21.15
C ALA A 226 1.14 6.78 22.28
N ASN A 227 2.31 7.30 22.62
CA ASN A 227 2.44 8.35 23.63
C ASN A 227 1.62 9.60 23.27
N ARG A 228 1.70 10.05 22.01
CA ARG A 228 0.99 11.23 21.52
C ARG A 228 -0.54 11.06 21.47
N GLU A 229 -1.02 9.92 20.96
CA GLU A 229 -2.45 9.70 20.68
C GLU A 229 -3.19 9.08 21.86
N LEU A 230 -2.50 8.31 22.72
CA LEU A 230 -3.10 7.54 23.80
C LEU A 230 -2.64 7.96 25.21
N GLY A 231 -1.69 8.90 25.33
CA GLY A 231 -1.15 9.32 26.63
C GLY A 231 -0.41 8.21 27.37
N ALA A 232 0.41 7.45 26.63
CA ALA A 232 1.06 6.22 27.09
C ALA A 232 2.51 6.40 27.60
N ASP A 233 2.92 7.62 28.01
CA ASP A 233 4.27 7.94 28.48
C ASP A 233 4.53 7.72 29.98
#